data_AF-A0A371WEA1-F1
#
_entry.id   AF-A0A371WEA1-F1
#
_cell.length_a   1.000
_cell.length_b   1.000
_cell.length_c   1.000
_cell.angle_alpha   90.00
_cell.angle_beta   90.00
_cell.angle_gamma   90.00
#
_symmetry.space_group_name_H-M   'P 1'
#
loop_
_entity.id
_entity.type
_entity.pdbx_description
1 polymer ?
#
loop_
_entity_poly.entity_id
_entity_poly.type
_entity_poly.pdbx_seq_one_letter_code
_entity_poly.pdbx_strand_id
1 'polypeptide(L)'
;MLKIRLIALGVAAIACCMLALPATAQDASSASALDVPDTHVVASLEASGVQIYECRQKSDGTLQWALKAPDANLYDDAGALVAHHFEGPSWRANDGSQIAGSVLRQAPSGTPNSIPQLLLAAKSVGAKGVLSDVQYIQRLATVGGVAPARACTSVGEEGRAPYLARYVFLR
;
A
#
# COMPACT_ATOMS: atom_id res chain seq x y z
N MET A 1 56.43 -53.93 -35.32
CA MET A 1 56.67 -52.59 -35.90
C MET A 1 55.43 -51.74 -35.66
N LEU A 2 55.52 -50.83 -34.68
CA LEU A 2 54.43 -50.03 -34.12
C LEU A 2 54.22 -48.77 -34.98
N LYS A 3 53.01 -48.54 -35.49
CA LYS A 3 52.64 -47.28 -36.19
C LYS A 3 51.69 -46.48 -35.32
N ILE A 4 52.23 -45.44 -34.70
CA ILE A 4 51.56 -44.44 -33.88
C ILE A 4 50.66 -43.57 -34.78
N ARG A 5 49.37 -43.44 -34.44
CA ARG A 5 48.46 -42.46 -35.04
C ARG A 5 48.40 -41.23 -34.15
N LEU A 6 48.84 -40.06 -34.65
CA LEU A 6 48.65 -38.78 -33.97
C LEU A 6 47.18 -38.37 -34.02
N ILE A 7 46.64 -38.03 -32.85
CA ILE A 7 45.30 -37.49 -32.63
C ILE A 7 45.40 -35.96 -32.78
N ALA A 8 44.61 -35.38 -33.69
CA ALA A 8 44.48 -33.93 -33.82
C ALA A 8 43.56 -33.40 -32.71
N LEU A 9 44.07 -32.50 -31.86
CA LEU A 9 43.29 -31.75 -30.87
C LEU A 9 42.44 -30.69 -31.59
N GLY A 10 41.12 -30.87 -31.56
CA GLY A 10 40.16 -29.84 -31.95
C GLY A 10 40.00 -28.82 -30.82
N VAL A 11 40.21 -27.54 -31.12
CA VAL A 11 39.98 -26.42 -30.21
C VAL A 11 38.47 -26.17 -30.11
N ALA A 12 37.87 -26.43 -28.95
CA ALA A 12 36.47 -26.13 -28.68
C ALA A 12 36.32 -24.68 -28.19
N ALA A 13 35.61 -23.86 -28.95
CA ALA A 13 35.27 -22.49 -28.58
C ALA A 13 34.18 -22.48 -27.49
N ILE A 14 34.48 -21.88 -26.34
CA ILE A 14 33.53 -21.68 -25.24
C ILE A 14 32.68 -20.44 -25.58
N ALA A 15 31.45 -20.67 -26.03
CA ALA A 15 30.45 -19.62 -26.21
C ALA A 15 29.85 -19.28 -24.84
N CYS A 16 30.22 -18.11 -24.29
CA CYS A 16 29.62 -17.54 -23.09
C CYS A 16 28.22 -17.02 -23.43
N CYS A 17 27.19 -17.84 -23.18
CA CYS A 17 25.80 -17.46 -23.34
C CYS A 17 25.38 -16.62 -22.11
N MET A 18 25.45 -15.30 -22.23
CA MET A 18 24.91 -14.39 -21.21
C MET A 18 23.38 -14.49 -21.23
N LEU A 19 22.80 -15.17 -20.25
CA LEU A 19 21.37 -15.16 -19.99
C LEU A 19 20.99 -13.81 -19.39
N ALA A 20 20.53 -12.89 -20.24
CA ALA A 20 19.86 -11.67 -19.80
C ALA A 20 18.50 -12.06 -19.19
N LEU A 21 18.36 -11.88 -17.88
CA LEU A 21 17.06 -11.97 -17.21
C LEU A 21 16.19 -10.79 -17.69
N PRO A 22 14.90 -11.01 -18.02
CA PRO A 22 14.00 -9.91 -18.29
C PRO A 22 13.78 -9.13 -17.00
N ALA A 23 14.21 -7.86 -16.98
CA ALA A 23 13.76 -6.91 -15.98
C ALA A 23 12.25 -6.71 -16.18
N THR A 24 11.46 -7.15 -15.22
CA THR A 24 10.03 -6.82 -15.17
C THR A 24 9.92 -5.32 -14.93
N ALA A 25 9.60 -4.57 -15.99
CA ALA A 25 9.21 -3.18 -15.85
C ALA A 25 7.96 -3.14 -14.96
N GLN A 26 8.08 -2.62 -13.74
CA GLN A 26 6.92 -2.35 -12.90
C GLN A 26 6.04 -1.34 -13.62
N ASP A 27 4.77 -1.70 -13.76
CA ASP A 27 3.73 -0.97 -14.47
C ASP A 27 3.57 0.47 -13.91
N ALA A 28 4.19 1.44 -14.58
CA ALA A 28 4.03 2.87 -14.31
C ALA A 28 2.57 3.36 -14.51
N SER A 29 1.70 2.50 -15.04
CA SER A 29 0.28 2.75 -15.31
C SER A 29 -0.58 2.83 -14.04
N SER A 30 -0.14 2.25 -12.93
CA SER A 30 -0.88 2.28 -11.66
C SER A 30 -0.68 3.57 -10.85
N ALA A 31 0.47 4.24 -11.01
CA ALA A 31 0.77 5.51 -10.36
C ALA A 31 -0.06 6.66 -10.95
N SER A 32 -0.20 6.72 -12.29
CA SER A 32 -0.90 7.81 -12.98
C SER A 32 -2.40 7.89 -12.66
N ALA A 33 -3.03 6.77 -12.28
CA ALA A 33 -4.45 6.74 -11.95
C ALA A 33 -4.81 7.49 -10.66
N LEU A 34 -3.84 7.69 -9.76
CA LEU A 34 -4.04 8.32 -8.46
C LEU A 34 -3.47 9.74 -8.40
N ASP A 35 -2.83 10.21 -9.46
CA ASP A 35 -2.25 11.55 -9.53
C ASP A 35 -3.33 12.63 -9.61
N VAL A 36 -3.03 13.76 -8.97
CA VAL A 36 -3.85 14.98 -9.02
C VAL A 36 -2.97 16.10 -9.60
N PRO A 37 -3.24 16.55 -10.84
CA PRO A 37 -2.53 17.68 -11.42
C PRO A 37 -2.66 18.95 -10.58
N ASP A 38 -1.71 19.86 -10.73
CA ASP A 38 -1.75 21.20 -10.13
C ASP A 38 -1.88 21.21 -8.59
N THR A 39 -1.28 20.22 -7.91
CA THR A 39 -1.21 20.14 -6.45
C THR A 39 0.23 20.22 -5.93
N HIS A 40 0.36 20.60 -4.67
CA HIS A 40 1.62 20.64 -3.94
C HIS A 40 1.60 19.69 -2.74
N VAL A 41 2.73 19.02 -2.50
CA VAL A 41 2.91 18.14 -1.33
C VAL A 41 3.00 18.99 -0.06
N VAL A 42 2.09 18.73 0.88
CA VAL A 42 2.12 19.27 2.25
C VAL A 42 2.98 18.38 3.14
N ALA A 43 2.81 17.06 3.05
CA ALA A 43 3.58 16.07 3.79
C ALA A 43 3.58 14.72 3.06
N SER A 44 4.65 13.95 3.23
CA SER A 44 4.72 12.53 2.88
C SER A 44 5.09 11.76 4.14
N LEU A 45 4.25 10.82 4.56
CA LEU A 45 4.38 10.11 5.82
C LEU A 45 4.24 8.60 5.61
N GLU A 46 5.07 7.81 6.28
CA GLU A 46 4.99 6.35 6.28
C GLU A 46 4.06 5.89 7.40
N ALA A 47 3.11 5.02 7.09
CA ALA A 47 2.12 4.52 8.03
C ALA A 47 2.41 3.07 8.43
N SER A 48 2.18 2.78 9.71
CA SER A 48 2.15 1.43 10.25
C SER A 48 0.94 1.26 11.16
N GLY A 49 0.18 0.19 10.95
CA GLY A 49 -1.03 -0.05 11.73
C GLY A 49 -1.78 -1.30 11.28
N VAL A 50 -3.10 -1.29 11.48
CA VAL A 50 -3.98 -2.38 11.11
C VAL A 50 -5.21 -1.90 10.36
N GLN A 51 -5.73 -2.75 9.48
CA GLN A 51 -7.13 -2.71 9.08
C GLN A 51 -7.93 -3.60 10.01
N ILE A 52 -8.99 -3.05 10.58
CA ILE A 52 -9.91 -3.76 11.46
C ILE A 52 -11.08 -4.21 10.60
N TYR A 53 -11.35 -5.51 10.65
CA TYR A 53 -12.50 -6.16 10.05
C TYR A 53 -13.45 -6.63 11.13
N GLU A 54 -14.74 -6.60 10.83
CA GLU A 54 -15.79 -7.15 11.67
C GLU A 54 -16.51 -8.25 10.91
N CYS A 55 -16.76 -9.36 11.58
CA CYS A 55 -17.56 -10.42 11.02
C CYS A 55 -19.03 -10.00 10.99
N ARG A 56 -19.60 -9.92 9.79
CA ARG A 56 -21.00 -9.56 9.57
C ARG A 56 -21.73 -10.67 8.86
N GLN A 57 -23.01 -10.81 9.19
CA GLN A 57 -23.92 -11.68 8.46
C GLN A 57 -24.38 -10.96 7.19
N LYS A 58 -24.28 -11.64 6.05
CA LYS A 58 -24.84 -11.19 4.78
C LYS A 58 -26.33 -11.50 4.68
N SER A 59 -26.97 -10.96 3.65
CA SER A 59 -28.39 -11.23 3.32
C SER A 59 -28.69 -12.71 3.07
N ASP A 60 -27.71 -13.50 2.62
CA ASP A 60 -27.84 -14.95 2.40
C ASP A 60 -27.59 -15.80 3.66
N GLY A 61 -27.36 -15.17 4.82
CA GLY A 61 -27.09 -15.84 6.08
C GLY A 61 -25.63 -16.25 6.29
N THR A 62 -24.75 -16.08 5.30
CA THR A 62 -23.32 -16.39 5.45
C THR A 62 -22.60 -15.32 6.25
N LEU A 63 -21.55 -15.73 6.99
CA LEU A 63 -20.67 -14.83 7.72
C LEU A 63 -19.49 -14.41 6.85
N GLN A 64 -19.18 -13.11 6.81
CA GLN A 64 -18.01 -12.59 6.11
C GLN A 64 -17.39 -11.39 6.85
N TRP A 65 -16.06 -11.29 6.75
CA TRP A 65 -15.32 -10.07 7.10
C TRP A 65 -15.77 -8.86 6.28
N ALA A 66 -16.24 -7.83 6.96
CA ALA A 66 -16.46 -6.50 6.42
C ALA A 66 -15.42 -5.53 6.98
N LEU A 67 -14.90 -4.62 6.17
CA LEU A 67 -13.99 -3.58 6.66
C LEU A 67 -14.73 -2.68 7.66
N LYS A 68 -14.19 -2.55 8.87
CA LYS A 68 -14.74 -1.72 9.95
C LYS A 68 -14.05 -0.36 10.00
N ALA A 69 -12.73 -0.34 10.20
CA ALA A 69 -11.96 0.90 10.30
C ALA A 69 -10.45 0.65 10.12
N PRO A 70 -9.68 1.65 9.69
CA PRO A 70 -8.24 1.67 9.87
C PRO A 70 -7.88 2.09 11.32
N ASP A 71 -6.69 1.72 11.75
CA ASP A 71 -6.03 2.23 12.96
C ASP A 71 -4.52 2.22 12.73
N ALA A 72 -3.92 3.38 12.47
CA ALA A 72 -2.51 3.47 12.11
C ALA A 72 -1.86 4.78 12.55
N ASN A 73 -0.58 4.68 12.89
CA ASN A 73 0.28 5.81 13.14
C ASN A 73 1.05 6.17 11.87
N LEU A 74 1.24 7.47 11.64
CA LEU A 74 1.97 8.03 10.50
C LEU A 74 3.22 8.74 10.99
N TYR A 75 4.35 8.44 10.37
CA TYR A 75 5.68 8.87 10.76
C TYR A 75 6.37 9.65 9.63
N ASP A 76 7.19 10.63 9.99
CA ASP A 76 8.09 11.29 9.04
C ASP A 76 9.37 10.45 8.79
N ASP A 77 10.25 10.95 7.93
CA ASP A 77 11.52 10.28 7.56
C ASP A 77 12.50 10.15 8.74
N ALA A 78 12.33 10.97 9.79
CA ALA A 78 13.10 10.87 11.03
C ALA A 78 12.50 9.85 12.02
N GLY A 79 11.33 9.26 11.69
CA GLY A 79 10.61 8.33 12.55
C GLY A 79 9.77 9.01 13.63
N ALA A 80 9.57 10.33 13.56
CA ALA A 80 8.72 11.03 14.51
C ALA A 80 7.24 10.79 14.19
N LEU A 81 6.42 10.54 15.21
CA LEU A 81 4.98 10.39 15.07
C LEU A 81 4.34 11.74 14.71
N VAL A 82 3.71 11.84 13.54
CA VAL A 82 3.11 13.09 13.04
C VAL A 82 1.59 13.09 13.13
N ALA A 83 0.95 11.97 12.80
CA ALA A 83 -0.50 11.88 12.76
C ALA A 83 -1.02 10.46 13.08
N HIS A 84 -2.27 10.38 13.54
CA HIS A 84 -3.00 9.13 13.71
C HIS A 84 -4.14 9.05 12.71
N HIS A 85 -4.27 7.91 12.05
CA HIS A 85 -5.30 7.58 11.08
C HIS A 85 -6.30 6.59 11.68
N PHE A 86 -7.60 6.91 11.60
CA PHE A 86 -8.66 6.14 12.24
C PHE A 86 -9.99 6.21 11.47
N GLU A 87 -11.06 5.69 12.06
CA GLU A 87 -12.44 5.66 11.54
C GLU A 87 -12.84 6.93 10.76
N GLY A 88 -13.66 6.73 9.71
CA GLY A 88 -14.28 7.84 8.98
C GLY A 88 -13.75 8.11 7.58
N PRO A 89 -12.78 7.34 7.05
CA PRO A 89 -11.36 7.53 7.39
C PRO A 89 -10.99 8.97 7.80
N SER A 90 -10.27 9.15 8.91
CA SER A 90 -9.82 10.47 9.40
C SER A 90 -8.33 10.48 9.73
N TRP A 91 -7.71 11.65 9.72
CA TRP A 91 -6.32 11.87 10.16
C TRP A 91 -6.29 13.03 11.13
N ARG A 92 -5.64 12.85 12.28
CA ARG A 92 -5.42 13.89 13.29
C ARG A 92 -3.93 14.04 13.57
N ALA A 93 -3.41 15.26 13.46
CA ALA A 93 -2.04 15.59 13.79
C ALA A 93 -1.89 16.01 15.26
N ASN A 94 -0.64 16.09 15.73
CA ASN A 94 -0.31 16.46 17.11
C ASN A 94 -0.73 17.89 17.50
N ASP A 95 -0.87 18.79 16.52
CA ASP A 95 -1.37 20.16 16.74
C ASP A 95 -2.89 20.24 16.85
N GLY A 96 -3.59 19.11 16.79
CA GLY A 96 -5.05 19.02 16.88
C GLY A 96 -5.77 19.28 15.56
N SER A 97 -5.05 19.60 14.47
CA SER A 97 -5.68 19.64 13.15
C SER A 97 -6.14 18.26 12.73
N GLN A 98 -7.32 18.21 12.11
CA GLN A 98 -7.96 16.96 11.72
C GLN A 98 -8.66 17.12 10.37
N ILE A 99 -8.53 16.11 9.52
CA ILE A 99 -9.22 15.98 8.24
C ILE A 99 -9.98 14.66 8.16
N ALA A 100 -11.13 14.67 7.49
CA ALA A 100 -11.89 13.49 7.13
C ALA A 100 -11.77 13.24 5.61
N GLY A 101 -11.69 11.97 5.22
CA GLY A 101 -11.44 11.54 3.85
C GLY A 101 -12.67 10.95 3.15
N SER A 102 -12.70 11.03 1.83
CA SER A 102 -13.68 10.33 0.98
C SER A 102 -12.98 9.77 -0.25
N VAL A 103 -13.13 8.46 -0.50
CA VAL A 103 -12.46 7.79 -1.61
C VAL A 103 -12.97 8.34 -2.94
N LEU A 104 -12.06 8.83 -3.79
CA LEU A 104 -12.35 9.27 -5.15
C LEU A 104 -12.01 8.19 -6.16
N ARG A 105 -10.82 7.60 -6.03
CA ARG A 105 -10.30 6.58 -6.93
C ARG A 105 -9.52 5.54 -6.14
N GLN A 106 -9.43 4.34 -6.71
CA GLN A 106 -8.63 3.25 -6.15
C GLN A 106 -7.89 2.51 -7.27
N ALA A 107 -6.73 1.97 -6.93
CA ALA A 107 -5.94 1.10 -7.78
C ALA A 107 -5.47 -0.12 -6.97
N PRO A 108 -5.20 -1.27 -7.62
CA PRO A 108 -4.54 -2.39 -6.96
C PRO A 108 -3.19 -1.98 -6.33
N SER A 109 -2.78 -2.67 -5.28
CA SER A 109 -1.39 -2.57 -4.81
C SER A 109 -0.45 -3.29 -5.78
N GLY A 110 0.76 -2.77 -5.94
CA GLY A 110 1.85 -3.51 -6.57
C GLY A 110 2.35 -4.70 -5.75
N THR A 111 2.00 -4.76 -4.46
CA THR A 111 2.31 -5.89 -3.57
C THR A 111 1.09 -6.83 -3.48
N PRO A 112 1.25 -8.14 -3.77
CA PRO A 112 0.17 -9.11 -3.63
C PRO A 112 -0.44 -9.12 -2.23
N ASN A 113 -1.71 -9.52 -2.12
CA ASN A 113 -2.43 -9.64 -0.85
C ASN A 113 -2.39 -8.36 0.02
N SER A 114 -2.48 -7.21 -0.63
CA SER A 114 -2.43 -5.91 0.02
C SER A 114 -3.68 -5.08 -0.31
N ILE A 115 -4.09 -4.21 0.63
CA ILE A 115 -5.23 -3.32 0.41
C ILE A 115 -5.01 -2.38 -0.77
N PRO A 116 -6.08 -1.89 -1.42
CA PRO A 116 -5.94 -0.96 -2.54
C PRO A 116 -5.17 0.30 -2.19
N GLN A 117 -4.46 0.82 -3.17
CA GLN A 117 -3.99 2.20 -3.17
C GLN A 117 -5.18 3.12 -3.44
N LEU A 118 -5.21 4.30 -2.83
CA LEU A 118 -6.36 5.21 -2.88
C LEU A 118 -5.92 6.62 -3.23
N LEU A 119 -6.81 7.33 -3.92
CA LEU A 119 -6.89 8.78 -3.86
C LEU A 119 -8.17 9.15 -3.11
N LEU A 120 -8.03 10.04 -2.13
CA LEU A 120 -9.13 10.57 -1.35
C LEU A 120 -9.23 12.09 -1.48
N ALA A 121 -10.45 12.61 -1.50
CA ALA A 121 -10.71 13.99 -1.14
C ALA A 121 -10.59 14.14 0.39
N ALA A 122 -10.13 15.29 0.85
CA ALA A 122 -10.01 15.63 2.26
C ALA A 122 -10.80 16.88 2.60
N LYS A 123 -11.37 16.90 3.81
CA LYS A 123 -12.06 18.06 4.36
C LYS A 123 -11.56 18.29 5.79
N SER A 124 -11.17 19.52 6.10
CA SER A 124 -10.85 19.93 7.47
C SER A 124 -12.08 19.88 8.37
N VAL A 125 -11.92 19.23 9.53
CA VAL A 125 -12.97 19.00 10.53
C VAL A 125 -12.48 19.25 11.97
N GLY A 126 -11.21 19.63 12.15
CA GLY A 126 -10.59 19.85 13.45
C GLY A 126 -10.16 21.29 13.68
N ALA A 127 -9.22 21.47 14.62
CA ALA A 127 -8.57 22.76 14.83
C ALA A 127 -7.76 23.19 13.60
N LYS A 128 -7.46 24.49 13.51
CA LYS A 128 -6.49 24.96 12.53
C LYS A 128 -5.08 24.47 12.91
N GLY A 129 -4.31 24.11 11.90
CA GLY A 129 -2.98 23.52 12.00
C GLY A 129 -2.52 22.91 10.67
N VAL A 130 -1.53 22.02 10.72
CA VAL A 130 -0.79 21.49 9.58
C VAL A 130 -1.67 20.78 8.54
N LEU A 131 -2.78 20.16 8.94
CA LEU A 131 -3.68 19.46 8.02
C LEU A 131 -4.76 20.36 7.40
N SER A 132 -4.84 21.65 7.76
CA SER A 132 -6.02 22.48 7.46
C SER A 132 -6.27 22.70 5.97
N ASP A 133 -5.20 22.85 5.20
CA ASP A 133 -5.27 23.17 3.77
C ASP A 133 -5.21 21.92 2.90
N VAL A 134 -5.13 20.72 3.48
CA VAL A 134 -5.08 19.48 2.71
C VAL A 134 -6.41 19.27 2.00
N GLN A 135 -6.34 19.11 0.68
CA GLN A 135 -7.49 18.88 -0.20
C GLN A 135 -7.57 17.44 -0.70
N TYR A 136 -6.41 16.78 -0.85
CA TYR A 136 -6.34 15.39 -1.30
C TYR A 136 -5.33 14.58 -0.49
N ILE A 137 -5.56 13.28 -0.43
CA ILE A 137 -4.67 12.32 0.21
C ILE A 137 -4.47 11.16 -0.75
N GLN A 138 -3.22 10.82 -1.03
CA GLN A 138 -2.88 9.56 -1.70
C GLN A 138 -2.44 8.54 -0.65
N ARG A 139 -3.01 7.33 -0.71
CA ARG A 139 -2.50 6.15 -0.01
C ARG A 139 -1.81 5.25 -1.01
N LEU A 140 -0.50 5.15 -0.92
CA LEU A 140 0.36 4.51 -1.91
C LEU A 140 1.17 3.37 -1.28
N ALA A 141 1.79 2.54 -2.14
CA ALA A 141 2.75 1.51 -1.74
C ALA A 141 2.24 0.62 -0.58
N THR A 142 0.97 0.22 -0.64
CA THR A 142 0.31 -0.53 0.43
C THR A 142 0.84 -1.96 0.51
N VAL A 143 1.15 -2.41 1.72
CA VAL A 143 1.57 -3.80 2.01
C VAL A 143 0.68 -4.37 3.09
N GLY A 144 0.02 -5.51 2.83
CA GLY A 144 -0.87 -6.19 3.77
C GLY A 144 -2.21 -5.49 3.96
N GLY A 145 -2.83 -5.72 5.12
CA GLY A 145 -4.11 -5.12 5.51
C GLY A 145 -5.35 -5.78 4.95
N VAL A 146 -5.23 -6.84 4.15
CA VAL A 146 -6.40 -7.61 3.67
C VAL A 146 -7.04 -8.41 4.80
N ALA A 147 -8.33 -8.72 4.68
CA ALA A 147 -9.05 -9.50 5.67
C ALA A 147 -8.31 -10.80 6.02
N PRO A 148 -8.38 -11.27 7.29
CA PRO A 148 -7.78 -12.54 7.66
C PRO A 148 -8.21 -13.69 6.73
N ALA A 149 -7.26 -14.54 6.34
CA ALA A 149 -7.53 -15.66 5.44
C ALA A 149 -8.47 -16.71 6.06
N ARG A 150 -8.47 -16.83 7.40
CA ARG A 150 -9.44 -17.64 8.11
C ARG A 150 -10.83 -17.02 7.99
N ALA A 151 -11.85 -17.84 7.76
CA ALA A 151 -13.23 -17.39 7.90
C ALA A 151 -13.49 -16.89 9.33
N CYS A 152 -14.35 -15.89 9.46
CA CYS A 152 -14.92 -15.53 10.75
C CYS A 152 -16.06 -16.48 11.13
N THR A 153 -16.28 -16.67 12.42
CA THR A 153 -17.19 -17.70 12.93
C THR A 153 -18.34 -17.14 13.77
N SER A 154 -18.27 -15.87 14.17
CA SER A 154 -19.32 -15.24 14.99
C SER A 154 -19.54 -13.77 14.61
N VAL A 155 -20.80 -13.33 14.56
CA VAL A 155 -21.13 -11.93 14.30
C VAL A 155 -20.50 -11.04 15.37
N GLY A 156 -19.85 -9.95 14.95
CA GLY A 156 -19.15 -9.03 15.84
C GLY A 156 -17.73 -9.46 16.21
N GLU A 157 -17.27 -10.63 15.79
CA GLU A 157 -15.86 -11.01 15.88
C GLU A 157 -14.98 -9.99 15.15
N GLU A 158 -13.84 -9.63 15.73
CA GLU A 158 -12.87 -8.73 15.10
C GLU A 158 -11.66 -9.48 14.52
N GLY A 159 -11.29 -9.08 13.30
CA GLY A 159 -10.06 -9.48 12.64
C GLY A 159 -9.16 -8.27 12.44
N ARG A 160 -7.91 -8.33 12.91
CA ARG A 160 -6.95 -7.23 12.74
C ARG A 160 -5.86 -7.66 11.76
N ALA A 161 -5.73 -6.93 10.66
CA ALA A 161 -4.77 -7.22 9.61
C ALA A 161 -3.70 -6.12 9.55
N PRO A 162 -2.43 -6.43 9.88
CA PRO A 162 -1.34 -5.46 9.80
C PRO A 162 -1.17 -4.90 8.40
N TYR A 163 -0.89 -3.61 8.29
CA TYR A 163 -0.56 -2.98 7.02
C TYR A 163 0.50 -1.87 7.14
N LEU A 164 1.20 -1.65 6.05
CA LEU A 164 2.05 -0.49 5.79
C LEU A 164 1.51 0.28 4.59
N ALA A 165 1.74 1.59 4.55
CA ALA A 165 1.44 2.43 3.39
C ALA A 165 2.18 3.77 3.47
N ARG A 166 2.39 4.42 2.32
CA ARG A 166 2.78 5.83 2.27
C ARG A 166 1.56 6.71 2.09
N TYR A 167 1.45 7.76 2.89
CA TYR A 167 0.43 8.79 2.75
C TYR A 167 1.05 10.09 2.25
N VAL A 168 0.56 10.59 1.11
CA VAL A 168 0.95 11.89 0.57
C VAL A 168 -0.24 12.84 0.71
N PHE A 169 -0.06 13.91 1.48
CA PHE A 169 -1.05 14.95 1.71
C PHE A 169 -0.81 16.08 0.72
N LEU A 170 -1.84 16.44 -0.03
CA LEU A 170 -1.77 17.35 -1.16
C LEU A 170 -2.73 18.53 -0.98
N ARG A 171 -2.34 19.70 -1.46
CA ARG A 171 -3.19 20.90 -1.53
C ARG A 171 -3.07 21.62 -2.84
#